data_AF-A0A9J6GDL6-F1
#
_entry.id   AF-A0A9J6GDL6-F1
#
_cell.length_a   1.000
_cell.length_b   1.000
_cell.length_c   1.000
_cell.angle_alpha   90.00
_cell.angle_beta   90.00
_cell.angle_gamma   90.00
#
_symmetry.space_group_name_H-M   'P 1'
#
loop_
_entity.id
_entity.type
_entity.pdbx_description
1 polymer ?
#
loop_
_entity_poly.entity_id
_entity_poly.type
_entity_poly.pdbx_seq_one_letter_code
_entity_poly.pdbx_strand_id
1 'polypeptide(L)'
;MDEDMIHLQSSVDTLTTQQDSLQSRVDDLEDRSRRNNIILRGIPDDRETWEECEVRGREVLHGVLDPLPETAIERAHRLGQYHPGK
;
A
#
# COMPACT_ATOMS: atom_id res chain seq x y z
N MET A 1 -24.94 36.34 18.52
CA MET A 1 -24.63 35.27 19.50
C MET A 1 -25.27 33.96 19.08
N ASP A 2 -26.60 33.81 19.01
CA ASP A 2 -27.19 32.54 18.54
C ASP A 2 -26.99 32.29 17.04
N GLU A 3 -27.07 33.34 16.21
CA GLU A 3 -26.88 33.22 14.75
C GLU A 3 -25.43 32.84 14.38
N ASP A 4 -24.44 33.41 15.06
CA ASP A 4 -23.02 33.09 14.86
C ASP A 4 -22.73 31.64 15.24
N MET A 5 -23.35 31.14 16.31
CA MET A 5 -23.20 29.77 16.77
C MET A 5 -23.82 28.78 15.78
N ILE A 6 -24.98 29.10 15.19
CA ILE A 6 -25.61 28.30 14.14
C ILE A 6 -24.74 28.27 12.88
N HIS A 7 -24.22 29.42 12.45
CA HIS A 7 -23.35 29.51 11.27
C HIS A 7 -22.05 28.72 11.48
N LEU A 8 -21.47 28.80 12.67
CA LEU A 8 -20.28 28.03 13.02
C LEU A 8 -20.57 26.53 13.01
N GLN A 9 -21.68 26.08 13.59
CA GLN A 9 -22.08 24.68 13.58
C GLN A 9 -22.26 24.15 12.15
N SER A 10 -22.97 24.89 11.30
CA SER A 10 -23.14 24.52 9.89
C SER A 10 -21.82 24.45 9.12
N SER A 11 -20.87 25.32 9.46
CA SER A 11 -19.53 25.31 8.85
C SER A 11 -18.75 24.08 9.29
N VAL A 12 -18.81 23.73 10.58
CA VAL A 12 -18.19 22.50 11.12
C VAL A 12 -18.78 21.27 10.44
N ASP A 13 -20.10 21.15 10.36
CA ASP A 13 -20.77 20.00 9.74
C ASP A 13 -20.37 19.85 8.25
N THR A 14 -20.27 20.98 7.55
CA THR A 14 -19.80 21.01 6.14
C THR A 14 -18.36 20.54 6.03
N LEU A 15 -17.47 21.04 6.89
CA LEU A 15 -16.06 20.67 6.89
C LEU A 15 -15.86 19.19 7.25
N THR A 16 -16.60 18.68 8.24
CA THR A 16 -16.58 17.25 8.59
C THR A 16 -17.03 16.40 7.42
N THR A 17 -18.13 16.76 6.75
CA THR A 17 -18.63 16.03 5.57
C THR A 17 -17.60 16.04 4.43
N GLN A 18 -16.93 17.17 4.19
CA GLN A 18 -15.89 17.28 3.17
C GLN A 18 -14.65 16.46 3.54
N GLN A 19 -14.25 16.47 4.81
CA GLN A 19 -13.13 15.67 5.31
C GLN A 19 -13.40 14.18 5.11
N ASP A 20 -14.59 13.70 5.47
CA ASP A 20 -14.96 12.29 5.32
C ASP A 20 -15.00 11.88 3.84
N SER A 21 -15.53 12.75 2.98
CA SER A 21 -15.52 12.55 1.53
C SER A 21 -14.10 12.47 0.96
N LEU A 22 -13.20 13.34 1.41
CA LEU A 22 -11.80 13.33 1.00
C LEU A 22 -11.07 12.08 1.50
N GLN A 23 -11.30 11.68 2.75
CA GLN A 23 -10.70 10.47 3.31
C GLN A 23 -11.11 9.24 2.52
N SER A 24 -12.42 9.08 2.23
CA SER A 24 -12.91 7.97 1.43
C SER A 24 -12.29 7.91 0.03
N ARG A 25 -12.05 9.07 -0.59
CA ARG A 25 -11.38 9.14 -1.89
C ARG A 25 -9.90 8.79 -1.83
N VAL A 26 -9.21 9.21 -0.76
CA VAL A 26 -7.82 8.83 -0.52
C VAL A 26 -7.72 7.31 -0.36
N ASP A 27 -8.60 6.72 0.45
CA ASP A 27 -8.62 5.28 0.69
C ASP A 27 -8.85 4.49 -0.62
N ASP A 28 -9.84 4.88 -1.46
CA ASP A 28 -10.07 4.24 -2.76
C ASP A 28 -8.84 4.36 -3.68
N LEU A 29 -8.18 5.51 -3.71
CA LEU A 29 -7.00 5.73 -4.53
C LEU A 29 -5.82 4.88 -4.05
N GLU A 30 -5.60 4.77 -2.74
CA GLU A 30 -4.56 3.91 -2.18
C GLU A 30 -4.83 2.43 -2.48
N ASP A 31 -6.07 1.96 -2.28
CA ASP A 31 -6.45 0.57 -2.56
C ASP A 31 -6.29 0.23 -4.03
N ARG A 32 -6.69 1.14 -4.92
CA ARG A 32 -6.48 0.98 -6.37
C ARG A 32 -5.01 0.97 -6.74
N SER A 33 -4.21 1.83 -6.11
CA SER A 33 -2.77 1.89 -6.35
C SER A 33 -2.05 0.63 -5.85
N ARG A 34 -2.52 0.01 -4.76
CA ARG A 34 -1.89 -1.17 -4.16
C ARG A 34 -2.51 -2.49 -4.61
N ARG A 35 -3.57 -2.46 -5.44
CA ARG A 35 -4.34 -3.65 -5.86
C ARG A 35 -3.49 -4.78 -6.46
N ASN A 36 -2.44 -4.42 -7.19
CA ASN A 36 -1.57 -5.39 -7.85
C ASN A 36 -0.33 -5.75 -7.01
N ASN A 37 -0.22 -5.22 -5.80
CA ASN A 37 0.91 -5.52 -4.91
C ASN A 37 0.62 -6.83 -4.15
N ILE A 38 1.59 -7.74 -4.17
CA ILE A 38 1.55 -8.99 -3.41
C ILE A 38 2.58 -8.91 -2.29
N ILE A 39 2.18 -9.28 -1.08
CA ILE A 39 3.10 -9.37 0.08
C ILE A 39 3.45 -10.83 0.31
N LEU A 40 4.71 -11.17 0.08
CA LEU A 40 5.28 -12.46 0.45
C LEU A 40 5.75 -12.41 1.91
N ARG A 41 5.36 -13.40 2.72
CA ARG A 41 5.75 -13.52 4.14
C ARG A 41 6.46 -14.86 4.37
N GLY A 42 7.32 -14.90 5.38
CA GLY A 42 8.07 -16.13 5.73
C GLY A 42 9.26 -16.43 4.82
N ILE A 43 9.71 -15.44 4.04
CA ILE A 43 10.93 -15.53 3.26
C ILE A 43 12.10 -15.13 4.15
N PRO A 44 13.20 -15.92 4.21
CA PRO A 44 14.40 -15.56 4.96
C PRO A 44 14.96 -14.19 4.54
N ASP A 45 15.34 -13.38 5.52
CA ASP A 45 15.71 -11.98 5.30
C ASP A 45 17.24 -11.82 5.21
N ASP A 46 17.76 -11.52 4.01
CA ASP A 46 19.20 -11.31 3.76
C ASP A 46 19.49 -9.84 3.40
N ARG A 47 20.75 -9.43 3.16
CA ARG A 47 20.99 -8.15 2.48
C ARG A 47 20.90 -8.37 0.98
N GLU A 48 19.84 -7.86 0.36
CA GLU A 48 19.57 -8.09 -1.07
C GLU A 48 19.41 -6.77 -1.84
N THR A 49 19.85 -6.76 -3.09
CA THR A 49 19.47 -5.74 -4.07
C THR A 49 18.03 -5.96 -4.55
N TRP A 50 17.49 -5.01 -5.32
CA TRP A 50 16.15 -5.14 -5.88
C TRP A 50 16.08 -6.27 -6.92
N GLU A 51 17.15 -6.48 -7.68
CA GLU A 51 17.27 -7.57 -8.65
C GLU A 51 17.27 -8.94 -7.95
N GLU A 52 18.00 -9.07 -6.84
CA GLU A 52 18.02 -10.30 -6.03
C GLU A 52 16.64 -10.58 -5.41
N CYS A 53 15.97 -9.53 -4.91
CA CYS A 53 14.59 -9.64 -4.40
C CYS A 53 13.61 -10.13 -5.48
N GLU A 54 13.77 -9.66 -6.72
CA GLU A 54 12.90 -10.08 -7.82
C GLU A 54 13.12 -11.54 -8.19
N VAL A 55 14.37 -11.97 -8.33
CA VAL A 55 14.72 -13.37 -8.63
C VAL A 55 14.13 -14.29 -7.57
N ARG A 56 14.37 -13.98 -6.29
CA ARG A 56 13.83 -14.75 -5.16
C ARG A 56 12.30 -14.76 -5.14
N GLY A 57 11.67 -13.62 -5.43
CA GLY A 57 10.21 -13.53 -5.55
C GLY A 57 9.66 -14.44 -6.65
N ARG A 58 10.31 -14.49 -7.82
CA ARG A 58 9.94 -15.40 -8.92
C ARG A 58 10.11 -16.86 -8.54
N GLU A 59 11.22 -17.21 -7.86
CA GLU A 59 11.47 -18.58 -7.39
C GLU A 59 10.37 -19.07 -6.43
N VAL A 60 9.95 -18.21 -5.50
CA VAL A 60 8.85 -18.52 -4.56
C VAL A 60 7.53 -18.74 -5.31
N LEU A 61 7.26 -17.95 -6.34
CA LEU A 61 6.01 -18.03 -7.12
C LEU A 61 6.00 -19.20 -8.11
N HIS A 62 7.15 -19.63 -8.63
CA HIS A 62 7.26 -20.73 -9.61
C HIS A 62 6.74 -22.07 -9.08
N GLY A 63 6.65 -22.24 -7.75
CA GLY A 63 6.06 -23.43 -7.12
C GLY A 63 4.54 -23.37 -6.90
N VAL A 64 3.91 -22.22 -7.16
CA VAL A 64 2.50 -21.96 -6.80
C VAL A 64 1.67 -21.51 -8.00
N LEU A 65 2.29 -20.78 -8.93
CA LEU A 65 1.66 -20.21 -10.11
C LEU A 65 2.30 -20.77 -11.39
N ASP A 66 1.57 -20.62 -12.50
CA ASP A 66 2.15 -20.84 -13.82
C ASP A 66 3.34 -19.90 -14.07
N PRO A 67 4.27 -20.28 -14.98
CA PRO A 67 5.41 -19.45 -15.32
C PRO A 67 4.99 -18.02 -15.69
N LEU A 68 5.46 -17.05 -14.90
CA LEU A 68 5.19 -15.64 -15.14
C LEU A 68 6.07 -15.11 -16.27
N PRO A 69 5.54 -14.26 -17.16
CA PRO A 69 6.39 -13.59 -18.16
C PRO A 69 7.44 -12.72 -17.47
N GLU A 70 8.56 -12.45 -18.17
CA GLU A 70 9.63 -11.59 -17.65
C GLU A 70 9.12 -10.18 -17.30
N THR A 71 8.06 -9.71 -17.96
CA THR A 71 7.45 -8.39 -17.69
C THR A 71 6.36 -8.39 -16.62
N ALA A 72 6.09 -9.53 -15.97
CA ALA A 72 5.00 -9.64 -14.99
C ALA A 72 5.23 -8.84 -13.70
N ILE A 73 6.49 -8.60 -13.34
CA ILE A 73 6.87 -7.92 -12.11
C ILE A 73 7.46 -6.56 -12.49
N GLU A 74 6.76 -5.49 -12.14
CA GLU A 74 7.26 -4.12 -12.36
C GLU A 74 8.35 -3.76 -11.34
N ARG A 75 8.22 -4.26 -10.11
CA ARG A 75 9.16 -4.02 -9.01
C ARG A 75 9.01 -5.06 -7.91
N ALA A 76 10.14 -5.56 -7.39
CA ALA A 76 10.20 -6.35 -6.18
C ALA A 76 11.16 -5.71 -5.17
N HIS A 77 10.75 -5.66 -3.91
CA HIS A 77 11.58 -5.13 -2.83
C HIS A 77 11.04 -5.60 -1.48
N ARG A 78 11.90 -5.55 -0.47
CA ARG A 78 11.53 -5.76 0.94
C ARG A 78 10.66 -4.64 1.47
N LEU A 79 9.74 -5.00 2.36
CA LEU A 79 9.00 -4.04 3.17
C LEU A 79 9.86 -3.55 4.34
N GLY A 80 10.19 -2.26 4.36
CA GLY A 80 10.96 -1.64 5.42
C GLY A 80 12.48 -1.86 5.29
N GLN A 81 13.22 -1.43 6.32
CA GLN A 81 14.68 -1.58 6.36
C GLN A 81 15.09 -2.96 6.88
N TYR A 82 16.16 -3.53 6.31
CA TYR A 82 16.80 -4.73 6.87
C TYR A 82 17.28 -4.45 8.29
N HIS A 83 16.87 -5.30 9.23
CA HIS A 83 17.37 -5.28 10.61
C HIS A 83 18.05 -6.63 10.89
N PRO A 84 19.39 -6.68 10.97
CA PRO A 84 20.09 -7.90 11.32
C PRO A 84 19.63 -8.41 12.69
N GLY A 85 19.16 -9.66 12.77
CA GLY A 85 18.80 -10.32 14.04
C GLY A 85 17.31 -10.22 14.45
N LYS A 86 16.42 -9.84 13.53
CA LYS A 86 14.97 -10.09 13.63
C LYS A 86 14.51 -11.06 12.56
#